data_AF-A0A2V2RKJ2-F1
#
_entry.id   AF-A0A2V2RKJ2-F1
#
_cell.length_a   1.000
_cell.length_b   1.000
_cell.length_c   1.000
_cell.angle_alpha   90.00
_cell.angle_beta   90.00
_cell.angle_gamma   90.00
#
_symmetry.space_group_name_H-M   'P 1'
#
loop_
_entity.id
_entity.type
_entity.pdbx_description
1 polymer ?
#
loop_
_entity_poly.entity_id
_entity_poly.type
_entity_poly.pdbx_seq_one_letter_code
_entity_poly.pdbx_strand_id
1 'polypeptide(L)' 'MTENEISKVIVDAAVEVHRTLGGPGLLESVYEEALVWELQNCGFVINFGQKLVKDGI' A
#
# COMPACT_ATOMS: atom_id res chain seq x y z
N MET A 1 4.41 16.94 0.49
CA MET A 1 3.95 16.26 -0.73
C MET A 1 2.50 16.62 -0.95
N THR A 2 2.10 16.85 -2.18
CA THR A 2 0.70 16.98 -2.59
C THR A 2 0.03 15.60 -2.61
N GLU A 3 -1.31 15.58 -2.60
CA GLU A 3 -2.08 14.33 -2.70
C GLU A 3 -1.71 13.52 -3.95
N ASN A 4 -1.46 14.19 -5.09
CA ASN A 4 -1.06 13.54 -6.33
C ASN A 4 0.32 12.88 -6.23
N GLU A 5 1.28 13.53 -5.58
CA GLU A 5 2.61 12.97 -5.37
C GLU A 5 2.56 11.75 -4.45
N ILE A 6 1.77 11.81 -3.38
CA ILE A 6 1.57 10.68 -2.47
C ILE A 6 0.88 9.52 -3.20
N SER A 7 -0.18 9.82 -3.95
CA SER A 7 -0.93 8.83 -4.72
C SER A 7 -0.04 8.10 -5.71
N LYS A 8 0.85 8.83 -6.40
CA LYS A 8 1.81 8.22 -7.31
C LYS A 8 2.70 7.19 -6.62
N VAL A 9 3.27 7.53 -5.46
CA VAL A 9 4.14 6.61 -4.72
C VAL A 9 3.38 5.35 -4.27
N ILE A 10 2.14 5.52 -3.78
CA ILE A 10 1.32 4.38 -3.35
C ILE A 10 1.00 3.45 -4.53
N VAL A 11 0.64 4.01 -5.68
CA VAL A 11 0.34 3.22 -6.89
C VAL A 11 1.59 2.51 -7.38
N ASP A 12 2.73 3.19 -7.46
CA ASP A 12 4.00 2.60 -7.90
C ASP A 12 4.41 1.44 -6.96
N ALA A 13 4.30 1.62 -5.65
CA ALA A 13 4.58 0.57 -4.65
C ALA A 13 3.63 -0.63 -4.80
N ALA A 14 2.33 -0.40 -5.01
CA ALA A 14 1.36 -1.48 -5.19
C ALA A 14 1.62 -2.28 -6.47
N VAL A 15 2.04 -1.62 -7.55
CA VAL A 15 2.43 -2.28 -8.80
C VAL A 15 3.68 -3.14 -8.59
N GLU A 16 4.67 -2.64 -7.86
CA GLU A 16 5.88 -3.41 -7.55
C GLU A 16 5.58 -4.63 -6.69
N VAL A 17 4.72 -4.51 -5.67
CA VAL A 17 4.24 -5.65 -4.89
C VAL A 17 3.55 -6.68 -5.79
N HIS A 18 2.61 -6.24 -6.63
CA HIS A 18 1.88 -7.15 -7.53
C HIS A 18 2.81 -7.91 -8.48
N ARG A 19 3.80 -7.21 -9.05
CA ARG A 19 4.80 -7.82 -9.94
C ARG A 19 5.69 -8.80 -9.19
N THR A 20 6.17 -8.42 -8.01
CA THR A 20 7.10 -9.23 -7.20
C THR A 20 6.45 -10.49 -6.68
N LEU A 21 5.17 -10.42 -6.27
CA LEU A 21 4.42 -11.58 -5.78
C LEU A 21 3.89 -12.50 -6.90
N GLY A 22 4.12 -12.15 -8.18
CA GLY A 22 3.74 -12.99 -9.32
C GLY A 22 2.29 -12.84 -9.79
N GLY A 23 1.64 -11.72 -9.46
CA GLY A 23 0.26 -11.44 -9.83
C GLY A 23 -0.77 -11.92 -8.79
N PRO A 24 -2.07 -11.94 -9.13
CA PRO A 24 -3.14 -12.19 -8.18
C PRO A 24 -3.18 -13.64 -7.70
N GLY A 25 -3.78 -13.88 -6.53
CA GLY A 25 -4.05 -15.23 -6.01
C GLY A 25 -3.57 -15.49 -4.57
N LEU A 26 -2.86 -14.53 -3.98
CA LEU A 26 -2.50 -14.56 -2.55
C LEU A 26 -3.56 -13.88 -1.69
N LEU A 27 -3.49 -14.13 -0.38
CA LEU A 27 -4.35 -13.50 0.61
C LEU A 27 -4.09 -12.00 0.70
N GLU A 28 -5.13 -11.23 1.01
CA GLU A 28 -5.05 -9.78 1.20
C GLU A 28 -3.99 -9.40 2.25
N SER A 29 -3.91 -10.13 3.37
CA SER A 29 -2.92 -9.89 4.42
C SER A 29 -1.46 -9.97 3.93
N VAL A 30 -1.19 -10.81 2.92
CA VAL A 30 0.15 -10.92 2.31
C VAL A 30 0.46 -9.68 1.48
N TYR A 31 -0.54 -9.18 0.75
CA TYR A 31 -0.40 -7.94 -0.02
C TYR A 31 -0.24 -6.72 0.90
N GLU A 32 -1.00 -6.65 2.00
CA GLU A 32 -0.89 -5.58 2.98
C GLU A 32 0.52 -5.53 3.59
N GLU A 33 1.05 -6.67 4.02
CA GLU A 33 2.39 -6.76 4.61
C GLU A 33 3.48 -6.37 3.59
N ALA A 34 3.37 -6.86 2.35
CA ALA A 34 4.30 -6.51 1.29
C ALA A 34 4.23 -5.03 0.90
N LEU A 35 3.03 -4.43 0.85
CA LEU A 35 2.85 -3.02 0.54
C LEU A 35 3.43 -2.12 1.64
N VAL A 36 3.25 -2.49 2.90
CA VAL A 36 3.89 -1.74 3.98
C VAL A 36 5.40 -1.79 3.88
N TRP A 37 5.97 -2.97 3.60
CA TRP A 37 7.40 -3.10 3.40
C TRP A 37 7.91 -2.23 2.24
N GLU A 38 7.21 -2.24 1.10
CA GLU A 38 7.59 -1.43 -0.07
C GLU A 38 7.50 0.08 0.20
N LEU A 39 6.45 0.53 0.89
CA LEU A 39 6.29 1.94 1.27
C LEU A 39 7.35 2.37 2.29
N GLN A 40 7.75 1.49 3.20
CA GLN A 40 8.85 1.75 4.13
C GLN A 40 10.18 1.91 3.41
N ASN A 41 10.45 1.11 2.37
CA ASN A 41 11.63 1.28 1.52
C ASN A 41 11.61 2.60 0.73
N CYS A 42 10.42 3.11 0.41
CA CYS A 42 10.23 4.45 -0.15
C CYS A 42 10.42 5.58 0.89
N GLY A 43 10.72 5.27 2.16
CA GLY A 43 10.95 6.23 3.23
C GLY A 43 9.71 6.65 4.01
N PHE A 44 8.57 5.96 3.83
CA PHE A 44 7.34 6.28 4.55
C PHE A 44 7.27 5.55 5.89
N VAL A 45 6.86 6.27 6.93
CA VAL A 45 6.46 5.67 8.20
C VAL A 45 4.98 5.31 8.13
N ILE A 46 4.69 4.01 8.15
CA ILE A 46 3.32 3.50 8.08
C ILE A 46 2.80 3.18 9.48
N ASN A 47 1.62 3.72 9.80
CA ASN A 47 0.91 3.40 11.03
C ASN A 47 -0.29 2.49 10.71
N PHE A 48 -0.27 1.28 11.23
CA PHE A 48 -1.42 0.37 11.16
C PHE A 48 -2.50 0.78 12.18
N GLY A 49 -3.76 0.49 11.86
CA GLY A 49 -4.86 0.59 12.82
C GLY A 49 -5.78 1.79 12.67
N GLN A 50 -5.55 2.67 11.68
CA GLN A 50 -6.61 3.57 11.25
C GLN A 50 -7.60 2.78 10.40
N LYS A 51 -8.60 2.19 11.07
CA LYS A 51 -9.78 1.70 10.38
C LYS A 51 -10.33 2.89 9.62
N LEU A 52 -10.33 2.83 8.29
CA LEU A 52 -11.05 3.81 7.47
C LEU A 52 -12.52 3.67 7.84
N VAL A 53 -12.96 4.46 8.81
CA VAL A 53 -14.38 4.64 9.08
C VAL A 53 -14.89 5.34 7.84
N LYS A 54 -15.63 4.62 6.98
CA LYS A 54 -16.46 5.27 5.99
C LYS A 54 -17.51 6.02 6.79
N ASP A 55 -17.29 7.31 6.99
CA ASP A 55 -18.34 8.20 7.47
C ASP A 55 -19.48 8.16 6.44
N GLY A 56 -20.56 7.46 6.79
CA GLY A 56 -21.89 7.58 6.22
C GLY A 56 -22.05 7.33 4.71
N ILE A 57 -22.34 6.08 4.35
CA ILE A 57 -23.52 5.77 3.52
C ILE A 57 -24.36 4.75 4.29
#